data_AF-A0A7C7RCL8-F1
#
_entry.id   AF-A0A7C7RCL8-F1
#
_cell.length_a   1.000
_cell.length_b   1.000
_cell.length_c   1.000
_cell.angle_alpha   90.00
_cell.angle_beta   90.00
_cell.angle_gamma   90.00
#
_symmetry.space_group_name_H-M   'P 1'
#
loop_
_entity.id
_entity.type
_entity.pdbx_description
1 polymer ?
#
loop_
_entity_poly.entity_id
_entity_poly.type
_entity_poly.pdbx_seq_one_letter_code
_entity_poly.pdbx_strand_id
1 'polypeptide(L)'
;MKKVLIIKMSALGDLFMALPQIDAIIAQHPGDEMWIMTSPPFREIFSDHPLLKTVILDRNKKFGTESRMGRILWVRREKFDEVYDLQGNKTSRLLTLFSAAPRRIGSQPMKIYTHSPTAPYTSESRYNVFKRLNESWCLPVLSLLPRTA
;
A
#
# COMPACT_ATOMS: atom_id res chain seq x y z
N MET A 1 0.17 -18.32 7.67
CA MET A 1 -0.26 -17.58 6.47
C MET A 1 -0.97 -16.33 6.94
N LYS A 2 -0.41 -15.15 6.67
CA LYS A 2 -0.99 -13.86 7.01
C LYS A 2 -1.84 -13.33 5.87
N LYS A 3 -2.79 -12.44 6.18
CA LYS A 3 -3.50 -11.61 5.21
C LYS A 3 -2.90 -10.22 5.17
N VAL A 4 -2.45 -9.80 3.99
CA VAL A 4 -1.73 -8.54 3.79
C VAL A 4 -2.45 -7.68 2.74
N LEU A 5 -2.62 -6.40 3.04
CA LEU A 5 -3.25 -5.43 2.13
C LEU A 5 -2.29 -4.30 1.75
N ILE A 6 -2.13 -4.07 0.47
CA ILE A 6 -1.46 -2.90 -0.10
C ILE A 6 -2.52 -1.90 -0.57
N ILE A 7 -2.44 -0.63 -0.18
CA ILE A 7 -3.37 0.42 -0.63
C ILE A 7 -2.62 1.39 -1.55
N LYS A 8 -2.98 1.39 -2.85
CA LYS A 8 -2.43 2.31 -3.85
C LYS A 8 -3.47 2.64 -4.92
N MET A 9 -3.99 3.87 -4.91
CA MET A 9 -5.15 4.32 -5.71
C MET A 9 -4.79 5.49 -6.65
N SER A 10 -3.52 5.61 -7.03
CA SER A 10 -2.97 6.79 -7.71
C SER A 10 -3.15 6.73 -9.23
N ALA A 11 -2.83 7.82 -9.94
CA ALA A 11 -2.80 7.81 -11.41
C ALA A 11 -1.74 6.84 -11.95
N LEU A 12 -1.79 6.53 -13.25
CA LEU A 12 -0.96 5.50 -13.87
C LEU A 12 0.53 5.73 -13.64
N GLY A 13 1.01 6.97 -13.81
CA GLY A 13 2.42 7.33 -13.59
C GLY A 13 2.89 7.08 -12.16
N ASP A 14 2.06 7.39 -11.17
CA ASP A 14 2.36 7.13 -9.75
C ASP A 14 2.32 5.64 -9.41
N LEU A 15 1.57 4.84 -10.17
CA LEU A 15 1.49 3.40 -9.98
C LEU A 15 2.77 2.72 -10.46
N PHE A 16 3.28 3.08 -11.64
CA PHE A 16 4.57 2.61 -12.15
C PHE A 16 5.70 2.93 -11.17
N MET A 17 5.72 4.16 -10.63
CA MET A 17 6.67 4.54 -9.59
C MET A 17 6.52 3.78 -8.28
N ALA A 18 5.44 3.03 -8.07
CA ALA A 18 5.23 2.21 -6.88
C ALA A 18 5.44 0.71 -7.13
N LEU A 19 5.56 0.25 -8.38
CA LEU A 19 5.75 -1.17 -8.70
C LEU A 19 6.96 -1.79 -7.97
N PRO A 20 8.16 -1.18 -7.94
CA PRO A 20 9.28 -1.82 -7.24
C PRO A 20 9.06 -1.89 -5.71
N GLN A 21 8.20 -1.03 -5.15
CA GLN A 21 7.79 -1.14 -3.74
C GLN A 21 6.80 -2.29 -3.55
N ILE A 22 5.85 -2.45 -4.48
CA ILE A 22 4.89 -3.56 -4.48
C ILE A 22 5.65 -4.89 -4.60
N ASP A 23 6.63 -4.99 -5.48
CA ASP A 23 7.44 -6.20 -5.65
C ASP A 23 8.26 -6.50 -4.39
N ALA A 24 8.88 -5.48 -3.78
CA ALA A 24 9.61 -5.65 -2.53
C ALA A 24 8.70 -6.12 -1.38
N ILE A 25 7.46 -5.61 -1.31
CA ILE A 25 6.45 -6.09 -0.35
C ILE A 25 6.17 -7.57 -0.60
N ILE A 26 5.83 -7.94 -1.84
CA ILE A 26 5.48 -9.31 -2.19
C ILE A 26 6.62 -10.28 -1.86
N ALA A 27 7.87 -9.88 -2.12
CA ALA A 27 9.05 -10.69 -1.80
C ALA A 27 9.25 -10.95 -0.30
N GLN A 28 8.76 -10.07 0.58
CA GLN A 28 8.79 -10.26 2.04
C GLN A 28 7.69 -11.19 2.57
N HIS A 29 6.73 -11.54 1.71
CA HIS A 29 5.52 -12.27 2.06
C HIS A 29 5.40 -13.60 1.30
N PRO A 30 6.43 -14.47 1.31
CA PRO A 30 6.36 -15.76 0.62
C PRO A 30 5.28 -16.64 1.25
N GLY A 31 4.26 -16.98 0.45
CA GLY A 31 3.14 -17.84 0.87
C GLY A 31 2.06 -17.14 1.71
N ASP A 32 2.12 -15.82 1.89
CA ASP A 32 1.04 -15.05 2.50
C ASP A 32 -0.03 -14.68 1.46
N GLU A 33 -1.23 -14.35 1.95
CA GLU A 33 -2.35 -13.94 1.11
C GLU A 33 -2.28 -12.43 0.87
N MET A 34 -1.84 -12.05 -0.34
CA MET A 34 -1.60 -10.66 -0.70
C MET A 34 -2.77 -10.04 -1.46
N TRP A 35 -3.15 -8.84 -1.04
CA TRP A 35 -4.23 -8.06 -1.65
C TRP A 35 -3.72 -6.68 -2.06
N ILE A 36 -4.22 -6.14 -3.17
CA ILE A 36 -4.01 -4.76 -3.57
C ILE A 36 -5.34 -4.04 -3.75
N MET A 37 -5.51 -2.93 -3.04
CA MET A 37 -6.62 -2.01 -3.23
C MET A 37 -6.20 -0.87 -4.15
N THR A 38 -6.88 -0.78 -5.30
CA THR A 38 -6.63 0.25 -6.33
C THR A 38 -7.92 0.89 -6.85
N SER A 39 -7.83 1.77 -7.84
CA SER A 39 -8.97 2.46 -8.46
C SER A 39 -9.42 1.75 -9.76
N PRO A 40 -10.66 1.97 -10.23
CA PRO A 40 -11.23 1.21 -11.35
C PRO A 40 -10.36 1.11 -12.62
N PRO A 41 -9.66 2.18 -13.07
CA PRO A 41 -8.81 2.11 -14.26
C PRO A 41 -7.65 1.10 -14.19
N PHE A 42 -7.26 0.66 -12.98
CA PHE A 42 -6.15 -0.27 -12.78
C PHE A 42 -6.61 -1.69 -12.43
N ARG A 43 -7.91 -1.97 -12.57
CA ARG A 43 -8.46 -3.31 -12.33
C ARG A 43 -7.73 -4.35 -13.16
N GLU A 44 -7.60 -4.10 -14.46
CA GLU A 44 -7.02 -5.05 -15.43
C GLU A 44 -5.51 -5.20 -15.24
N ILE A 45 -4.81 -4.16 -14.76
CA ILE A 45 -3.35 -4.24 -14.54
C ILE A 45 -3.00 -5.26 -13.46
N PHE A 46 -3.81 -5.36 -12.40
CA PHE A 46 -3.54 -6.26 -11.29
C PHE A 46 -4.42 -7.50 -11.27
N SER A 47 -5.46 -7.60 -12.10
CA SER A 47 -6.31 -8.81 -12.14
C SER A 47 -5.52 -10.06 -12.52
N ASP A 48 -4.51 -9.89 -13.36
CA ASP A 48 -3.72 -11.00 -13.92
C ASP A 48 -2.44 -11.25 -13.11
N HIS A 49 -2.22 -10.48 -12.04
CA HIS A 49 -1.02 -10.63 -11.23
C HIS A 49 -1.12 -11.91 -10.37
N PRO A 50 -0.23 -12.91 -10.56
CA PRO A 50 -0.40 -14.25 -10.01
C PRO A 50 -0.37 -14.30 -8.47
N LEU A 51 0.26 -13.29 -7.86
CA LEU A 51 0.44 -13.21 -6.41
C LEU A 51 -0.50 -12.20 -5.74
N LEU A 52 -1.35 -11.47 -6.46
CA LEU A 52 -2.17 -10.39 -5.88
C LEU A 52 -3.67 -10.61 -6.12
N LYS A 53 -4.45 -10.47 -5.05
CA LYS A 53 -5.91 -10.32 -5.14
C LYS A 53 -6.27 -8.85 -5.29
N THR A 54 -6.90 -8.51 -6.41
CA THR A 54 -7.22 -7.12 -6.74
C THR A 54 -8.58 -6.69 -6.20
N VAL A 55 -8.61 -5.53 -5.54
CA VAL A 55 -9.80 -4.95 -4.93
C VAL A 55 -9.96 -3.49 -5.37
N ILE A 56 -11.17 -3.13 -5.76
CA ILE A 56 -11.44 -1.80 -6.33
C ILE A 56 -12.13 -0.88 -5.33
N LEU A 57 -11.50 0.26 -5.05
CA LEU A 57 -12.14 1.42 -4.47
C LEU A 57 -12.48 2.42 -5.58
N ASP A 58 -13.76 2.55 -5.88
CA ASP A 58 -14.27 3.60 -6.75
C ASP A 58 -14.64 4.83 -5.92
N ARG A 59 -13.82 5.89 -6.05
CA ARG A 59 -14.02 7.14 -5.33
C ARG A 59 -15.23 7.94 -5.82
N ASN A 60 -15.75 7.63 -7.00
CA ASN A 60 -16.93 8.28 -7.57
C ASN A 60 -18.23 7.64 -7.09
N LYS A 61 -18.17 6.40 -6.56
CA LYS A 61 -19.33 5.71 -5.98
C LYS A 61 -19.64 6.24 -4.59
N LYS A 62 -20.88 6.71 -4.41
CA LYS A 62 -21.43 7.12 -3.11
C LYS A 62 -21.86 5.94 -2.24
N PHE A 63 -22.33 4.86 -2.87
CA PHE A 63 -22.85 3.66 -2.19
C PHE A 63 -22.36 2.37 -2.86
N GLY A 64 -22.55 1.24 -2.18
CA GLY A 64 -22.16 -0.10 -2.66
C GLY A 64 -20.79 -0.56 -2.15
N THR A 65 -20.43 -1.79 -2.46
CA THR A 65 -19.22 -2.48 -1.95
C THR A 65 -17.90 -1.83 -2.38
N GLU A 66 -17.88 -1.21 -3.56
CA GLU A 66 -16.71 -0.51 -4.10
C GLU A 66 -16.64 0.96 -3.66
N SER A 67 -17.68 1.49 -3.00
CA SER A 67 -17.64 2.84 -2.45
C SER A 67 -16.67 2.94 -1.27
N ARG A 68 -16.33 4.17 -0.87
CA ARG A 68 -15.50 4.40 0.32
C ARG A 68 -16.07 3.73 1.58
N MET A 69 -17.37 3.85 1.82
CA MET A 69 -18.00 3.23 3.00
C MET A 69 -18.01 1.71 2.89
N GLY A 70 -18.33 1.17 1.70
CA GLY A 70 -18.26 -0.26 1.42
C GLY A 70 -16.86 -0.83 1.68
N ARG A 71 -15.81 -0.10 1.28
CA ARG A 71 -14.42 -0.50 1.52
C ARG A 71 -13.98 -0.36 2.96
N ILE A 72 -14.46 0.63 3.71
CA ILE A 72 -14.22 0.72 5.15
C ILE A 72 -14.81 -0.50 5.88
N LEU A 73 -16.05 -0.87 5.56
CA LEU A 73 -16.68 -2.06 6.14
C LEU A 73 -15.96 -3.34 5.72
N TRP A 74 -15.54 -3.42 4.46
CA TRP A 74 -14.81 -4.57 3.93
C TRP A 74 -13.44 -4.75 4.60
N VAL A 75 -12.59 -3.72 4.69
CA VAL A 75 -11.26 -3.87 5.33
C VAL A 75 -11.37 -4.29 6.80
N ARG A 76 -12.41 -3.83 7.51
CA ARG A 76 -12.66 -4.22 8.90
C ARG A 76 -13.07 -5.69 9.01
N ARG A 77 -13.84 -6.20 8.05
CA ARG A 77 -14.34 -7.58 8.00
C ARG A 77 -13.27 -8.58 7.59
N GLU A 78 -12.39 -8.20 6.68
CA GLU A 78 -11.31 -9.08 6.19
C GLU A 78 -10.26 -9.41 7.24
N LYS A 79 -10.10 -8.56 8.27
CA LYS A 79 -9.15 -8.73 9.38
C LYS A 79 -7.71 -8.96 8.88
N PHE A 80 -7.21 -8.02 8.09
CA PHE A 80 -5.81 -8.03 7.66
C PHE A 80 -4.85 -8.01 8.86
N ASP A 81 -3.79 -8.81 8.77
CA ASP A 81 -2.69 -8.80 9.74
C ASP A 81 -1.79 -7.59 9.51
N GLU A 82 -1.56 -7.25 8.23
CA GLU A 82 -0.68 -6.16 7.82
C GLU A 82 -1.33 -5.28 6.73
N VAL A 83 -1.23 -3.96 6.89
CA VAL A 83 -1.71 -2.97 5.90
C VAL A 83 -0.60 -2.01 5.54
N TYR A 84 -0.29 -1.94 4.25
CA TYR A 84 0.67 -1.04 3.64
C TYR A 84 -0.05 0.12 2.93
N ASP A 85 -0.03 1.31 3.54
CA ASP A 85 -0.59 2.53 2.96
C ASP A 85 0.47 3.27 2.13
N LEU A 86 0.64 2.82 0.88
CA LEU A 86 1.53 3.47 -0.10
C LEU A 86 0.90 4.75 -0.68
N GLN A 87 -0.37 5.01 -0.42
CA GLN A 87 -1.11 6.15 -0.96
C GLN A 87 -1.00 7.39 -0.07
N GLY A 88 -1.04 7.22 1.25
CA GLY A 88 -0.81 8.27 2.24
C GLY A 88 -1.80 9.45 2.24
N ASN A 89 -3.00 9.31 1.67
CA ASN A 89 -3.99 10.39 1.62
C ASN A 89 -5.14 10.19 2.63
N LYS A 90 -6.03 11.18 2.80
CA LYS A 90 -7.12 11.12 3.78
C LYS A 90 -7.97 9.84 3.66
N THR A 91 -8.23 9.36 2.44
CA THR A 91 -9.06 8.18 2.21
C THR A 91 -8.32 6.89 2.58
N SER A 92 -7.07 6.72 2.13
CA SER A 92 -6.28 5.52 2.43
C SER A 92 -5.95 5.41 3.93
N ARG A 93 -5.74 6.55 4.60
CA ARG A 93 -5.55 6.63 6.04
C ARG A 93 -6.75 6.14 6.83
N LEU A 94 -7.97 6.49 6.40
CA LEU A 94 -9.18 6.01 7.06
C LEU A 94 -9.37 4.51 6.86
N LEU A 95 -9.12 3.99 5.65
CA LEU A 95 -9.13 2.55 5.42
C LEU A 95 -8.12 1.83 6.31
N THR A 96 -6.90 2.36 6.40
CA THR A 96 -5.85 1.82 7.26
C THR A 96 -6.25 1.84 8.74
N LEU A 97 -6.82 2.93 9.21
CA LEU A 97 -7.30 3.05 10.58
C LEU A 97 -8.42 2.03 10.88
N PHE A 98 -9.43 1.97 10.02
CA PHE A 98 -10.60 1.10 10.20
C PHE A 98 -10.32 -0.37 9.88
N SER A 99 -9.22 -0.72 9.22
CA SER A 99 -8.78 -2.11 9.10
C SER A 99 -8.57 -2.75 10.48
N ALA A 100 -8.16 -1.94 11.47
CA ALA A 100 -7.72 -2.39 12.79
C ALA A 100 -6.61 -3.46 12.74
N ALA A 101 -5.83 -3.50 11.66
CA ALA A 101 -4.70 -4.39 11.52
C ALA A 101 -3.64 -4.08 12.60
N PRO A 102 -3.03 -5.10 13.22
CA PRO A 102 -1.98 -4.89 14.23
C PRO A 102 -0.74 -4.22 13.62
N ARG A 103 -0.41 -4.50 12.35
CA ARG A 103 0.67 -3.85 11.62
C ARG A 103 0.10 -2.93 10.55
N ARG A 104 0.34 -1.61 10.70
CA ARG A 104 -0.10 -0.56 9.77
C ARG A 104 1.12 0.26 9.40
N ILE A 105 1.50 0.22 8.14
CA ILE A 105 2.75 0.77 7.64
C ILE A 105 2.42 1.93 6.70
N GLY A 106 3.08 3.08 6.87
CA GLY A 106 2.86 4.26 6.04
C GLY A 106 4.12 5.10 5.85
N SER A 107 4.10 5.99 4.86
CA SER A 107 5.26 6.80 4.44
C SER A 107 5.46 8.09 5.25
N GLN A 108 4.59 8.40 6.21
CA GLN A 108 4.66 9.60 7.03
C GLN A 108 4.47 9.26 8.52
N PRO A 109 5.10 10.00 9.46
CA PRO A 109 4.97 9.79 10.91
C PRO A 109 3.59 10.20 11.44
N MET A 110 2.56 9.44 11.08
CA MET A 110 1.19 9.64 11.54
C MET A 110 0.84 8.59 12.59
N LYS A 111 0.16 9.00 13.67
CA LYS A 111 -0.24 8.11 14.78
C LYS A 111 -1.11 6.91 14.38
N ILE A 112 -1.69 6.94 13.17
CA ILE A 112 -2.48 5.83 12.62
C ILE A 112 -1.61 4.64 12.18
N TYR A 113 -0.34 4.87 11.90
CA TYR A 113 0.61 3.84 11.48
C TYR A 113 1.38 3.36 12.69
N THR A 114 1.57 2.05 12.80
CA THR A 114 2.43 1.45 13.81
C THR A 114 3.89 1.46 13.36
N HIS A 115 4.14 1.50 12.06
CA HIS A 115 5.48 1.60 11.48
C HIS A 115 5.48 2.74 10.45
N SER A 116 6.36 3.72 10.66
CA SER A 116 6.54 4.87 9.77
C SER A 116 7.93 5.48 9.98
N PRO A 117 8.46 6.27 9.03
CA PRO A 117 9.75 6.94 9.20
C PRO A 117 9.67 7.94 10.36
N THR A 118 10.76 8.13 11.09
CA THR A 118 10.80 8.97 12.30
C THR A 118 10.73 10.48 12.03
N ALA A 119 11.18 10.95 10.87
CA ALA A 119 11.18 12.38 10.50
C ALA A 119 10.08 12.72 9.46
N PRO A 120 9.54 13.96 9.45
CA PRO A 120 8.60 14.47 8.42
C PRO A 120 9.29 14.83 7.09
N TYR A 121 8.50 15.07 6.02
CA TYR A 121 9.03 15.46 4.69
C TYR A 121 9.46 16.92 4.70
N THR A 122 10.72 17.19 4.35
CA THR A 122 11.23 18.54 4.11
C THR A 122 11.63 18.68 2.64
N SER A 123 11.43 19.85 2.04
CA SER A 123 11.86 20.14 0.64
C SER A 123 13.37 19.97 0.41
N GLU A 124 14.16 20.01 1.49
CA GLU A 124 15.60 19.77 1.51
C GLU A 124 15.98 18.29 1.52
N SER A 125 15.02 17.41 1.85
CA SER A 125 15.22 15.97 1.85
C SER A 125 15.15 15.46 0.39
N ARG A 126 16.31 15.42 -0.28
CA ARG A 126 16.51 14.74 -1.60
C ARG A 126 16.32 13.20 -1.53
N TYR A 127 15.45 12.73 -0.64
CA TYR A 127 15.18 11.32 -0.44
C TYR A 127 13.96 10.94 -1.28
N ASN A 128 14.18 10.14 -2.32
CA ASN A 128 13.10 9.50 -3.07
C ASN A 128 12.15 8.80 -2.08
N VAL A 129 10.83 8.87 -2.34
CA VAL A 129 9.78 8.19 -1.56
C VAL A 129 10.16 6.73 -1.23
N PHE A 130 10.85 6.07 -2.16
CA PHE A 130 11.48 4.76 -1.99
C PHE A 130 12.41 4.64 -0.78
N LYS A 131 13.40 5.53 -0.64
CA LYS A 131 14.43 5.44 0.41
C LYS A 131 13.82 5.60 1.80
N ARG A 132 12.77 6.41 1.90
CA ARG A 132 12.06 6.67 3.16
C ARG A 132 11.09 5.56 3.54
N LEU A 133 10.46 4.91 2.56
CA LEU A 133 9.79 3.66 2.84
C LEU A 133 10.81 2.63 3.32
N ASN A 134 11.98 2.45 2.70
CA ASN A 134 12.98 1.52 3.22
C ASN A 134 13.34 1.73 4.71
N GLU A 135 13.35 2.99 5.19
CA GLU A 135 13.58 3.33 6.60
C GLU A 135 12.47 2.84 7.54
N SER A 136 11.20 2.79 7.11
CA SER A 136 10.13 2.25 7.98
C SER A 136 10.09 0.72 7.99
N TRP A 137 10.90 0.08 7.14
CA TRP A 137 10.73 -1.30 6.72
C TRP A 137 11.96 -2.18 7.00
N CYS A 138 13.05 -1.63 7.55
CA CYS A 138 14.33 -2.34 7.67
C CYS A 138 14.73 -3.08 6.38
N LEU A 139 14.41 -2.51 5.22
CA LEU A 139 14.77 -3.11 3.92
C LEU A 139 16.28 -2.97 3.71
N PRO A 140 17.04 -4.06 3.47
CA PRO A 140 18.37 -3.91 2.92
C PRO A 140 18.23 -3.27 1.53
N VAL A 141 18.94 -2.16 1.32
CA VAL A 141 18.93 -1.33 0.10
C VAL A 141 19.47 -2.07 -1.15
N LEU A 142 19.75 -3.36 -1.06
CA LEU A 142 20.50 -4.11 -2.06
C LEU A 142 19.63 -5.16 -2.76
N SER A 143 19.05 -4.81 -3.92
CA SER A 143 19.03 -5.71 -5.10
C SER A 143 18.22 -5.23 -6.32
N LEU A 144 17.37 -4.19 -6.26
CA LEU A 144 16.44 -3.88 -7.37
C LEU A 144 16.82 -2.72 -8.30
N LEU A 145 18.06 -2.20 -8.23
CA LEU A 145 18.58 -1.43 -9.36
C LEU A 145 19.12 -2.42 -10.40
N PRO A 146 18.75 -2.30 -11.70
CA PRO A 146 19.42 -3.07 -12.72
C PRO A 146 20.91 -2.81 -12.58
N ARG A 147 21.70 -3.87 -12.45
CA ARG A 147 23.15 -3.77 -12.63
C ARG A 147 23.33 -3.31 -14.08
N THR A 148 23.54 -2.02 -14.28
CA THR A 148 24.06 -1.49 -15.53
C THR A 148 25.37 -2.22 -15.78
N ALA A 149 25.39 -3.07 -16.80
CA ALA A 149 26.62 -3.58 -17.39
C ALA A 149 27.42 -2.43 -18.01
#